data_AF-A0A9E2B1F1-F1
#
_entry.id   AF-A0A9E2B1F1-F1
#
_cell.length_a   1.000
_cell.length_b   1.000
_cell.length_c   1.000
_cell.angle_alpha   90.00
_cell.angle_beta   90.00
_cell.angle_gamma   90.00
#
_symmetry.space_group_name_H-M   'P 1'
#
loop_
_entity.id
_entity.type
_entity.pdbx_description
1 polymer ?
#
loop_
_entity_poly.entity_id
_entity_poly.type
_entity_poly.pdbx_seq_one_letter_code
_entity_poly.pdbx_strand_id
1 'polypeptide(L)'
;MKLVISPAKSLDFERQLPTEKYTEGQFLKEAERLNKLLKKKSVRSLKKLMSISTELGELNYERNQNWEVPFPENEARPAVYAFNGDVYRGLDAYTIEKDNIESLQNTVRILSGLYGILKPLDLILPYRLE
;
A
#
# COMPACT_ATOMS: atom_id res chain seq x y z
N MET A 1 4.90 19.07 -13.16
CA MET A 1 5.98 18.12 -12.82
C MET A 1 5.39 16.95 -12.04
N LYS A 2 5.92 15.74 -12.18
CA LYS A 2 5.52 14.57 -11.35
C LYS A 2 6.76 13.99 -10.69
N LEU A 3 6.65 13.59 -9.44
CA LEU A 3 7.69 12.89 -8.68
C LEU A 3 7.28 11.43 -8.53
N VAL A 4 8.19 10.52 -8.83
CA VAL A 4 7.95 9.08 -8.70
C VAL A 4 8.83 8.53 -7.59
N ILE A 5 8.24 7.84 -6.63
CA ILE A 5 8.94 7.21 -5.51
C ILE A 5 8.62 5.72 -5.43
N SER A 6 9.55 4.96 -4.86
CA SER A 6 9.37 3.55 -4.54
C SER A 6 8.40 3.37 -3.36
N PRO A 7 7.71 2.21 -3.27
CA PRO A 7 6.94 1.87 -2.08
C PRO A 7 7.88 1.54 -0.91
N ALA A 8 7.31 1.37 0.28
CA ALA A 8 8.03 0.85 1.44
C ALA A 8 7.56 -0.57 1.81
N LYS A 9 8.49 -1.35 2.38
CA LYS A 9 8.22 -2.71 2.88
C LYS A 9 7.44 -2.73 4.19
N SER A 10 7.68 -1.75 5.05
CA SER A 10 6.98 -1.61 6.32
C SER A 10 5.76 -0.73 6.13
N LEU A 11 4.69 -1.09 6.85
CA LEU A 11 3.40 -0.42 6.76
C LEU A 11 2.94 -0.02 8.15
N ASP A 12 2.28 1.13 8.27
CA ASP A 12 1.63 1.64 9.48
C ASP A 12 0.14 1.79 9.21
N PHE A 13 -0.67 0.95 9.85
CA PHE A 13 -2.13 0.99 9.77
C PHE A 13 -2.76 1.48 11.08
N GLU A 14 -1.96 1.82 12.09
CA GLU A 14 -2.43 2.10 13.45
C GLU A 14 -2.47 3.60 13.76
N ARG A 15 -1.51 4.38 13.24
CA ARG A 15 -1.40 5.80 13.58
C ARG A 15 -2.62 6.60 13.10
N GLN A 16 -3.24 7.39 13.98
CA GLN A 16 -4.40 8.21 13.64
C GLN A 16 -4.14 9.11 12.41
N LEU A 17 -5.05 9.12 11.45
CA LEU A 17 -4.90 9.90 10.22
C LEU A 17 -5.21 11.39 10.47
N PRO A 18 -4.45 12.32 9.86
CA PRO A 18 -4.70 13.76 9.98
C PRO A 18 -5.85 14.25 9.07
N THR A 19 -6.40 13.35 8.23
CA THR A 19 -7.43 13.65 7.23
C THR A 19 -8.29 12.41 6.96
N GLU A 20 -9.55 12.64 6.62
CA GLU A 20 -10.49 11.61 6.15
C GLU A 20 -10.52 11.51 4.61
N LYS A 21 -9.83 12.41 3.90
CA LYS A 21 -9.77 12.40 2.44
C LYS A 21 -9.02 11.18 1.93
N TYR A 22 -9.62 10.45 1.00
CA TYR A 22 -9.03 9.34 0.28
C TYR A 22 -9.47 9.32 -1.19
N THR A 23 -8.78 8.52 -1.99
CA THR A 23 -9.17 8.18 -3.37
C THR A 23 -8.99 6.68 -3.62
N GLU A 24 -9.48 6.19 -4.75
CA GLU A 24 -9.27 4.81 -5.17
C GLU A 24 -8.14 4.69 -6.20
N GLY A 25 -7.41 3.58 -6.12
CA GLY A 25 -6.35 3.26 -7.07
C GLY A 25 -6.87 3.04 -8.48
N GLN A 26 -6.09 3.47 -9.48
CA GLN A 26 -6.50 3.36 -10.88
C GLN A 26 -6.54 1.91 -11.40
N PHE A 27 -5.69 1.04 -10.86
CA PHE A 27 -5.47 -0.33 -11.34
C PHE A 27 -6.00 -1.41 -10.39
N LEU A 28 -7.12 -1.14 -9.71
CA LEU A 28 -7.70 -2.09 -8.74
C LEU A 28 -8.16 -3.42 -9.39
N LYS A 29 -8.58 -3.39 -10.66
CA LYS A 29 -8.94 -4.62 -11.40
C LYS A 29 -7.72 -5.52 -11.62
N GLU A 30 -6.59 -4.93 -11.97
CA GLU A 30 -5.32 -5.63 -12.15
C GLU A 30 -4.79 -6.14 -10.80
N ALA A 31 -4.89 -5.33 -9.75
CA ALA A 31 -4.53 -5.71 -8.38
C ALA A 31 -5.36 -6.93 -7.91
N GLU A 32 -6.66 -6.93 -8.17
CA GLU A 32 -7.53 -8.07 -7.85
C GLU A 32 -7.10 -9.33 -8.60
N ARG A 33 -6.78 -9.21 -9.89
CA ARG A 33 -6.28 -10.33 -10.69
C ARG A 33 -4.96 -10.88 -10.14
N LEU A 34 -4.03 -10.02 -9.75
CA LEU A 34 -2.77 -10.43 -9.12
C LEU A 34 -3.01 -11.12 -7.79
N ASN A 35 -3.84 -10.53 -6.92
CA ASN A 35 -4.12 -11.10 -5.61
C ASN A 35 -4.84 -12.47 -5.71
N LYS A 36 -5.73 -12.67 -6.70
CA LYS A 36 -6.33 -13.98 -7.00
C LYS A 36 -5.29 -15.07 -7.30
N LEU A 37 -4.15 -14.71 -7.88
CA LEU A 37 -3.02 -15.63 -8.10
C LEU A 37 -2.21 -15.85 -6.82
N LEU A 38 -2.03 -14.81 -6.01
CA LEU A 38 -1.32 -14.89 -4.73
C LEU A 38 -2.08 -15.71 -3.68
N LYS A 39 -3.40 -15.57 -3.59
CA LYS A 39 -4.29 -16.35 -2.69
C LYS A 39 -4.13 -17.86 -2.86
N LYS A 40 -3.77 -18.32 -4.06
CA LYS A 40 -3.58 -19.75 -4.38
C LYS A 40 -2.21 -20.30 -3.97
N LYS A 41 -1.25 -19.43 -3.60
CA LYS A 41 0.10 -19.86 -3.22
C LYS A 41 0.14 -20.26 -1.76
N SER A 42 0.79 -21.38 -1.46
CA SER A 42 1.07 -21.76 -0.08
C SER A 42 2.08 -20.80 0.57
N VAL A 43 2.08 -20.73 1.91
CA VAL A 43 3.08 -20.00 2.70
C VAL A 43 4.50 -20.32 2.22
N ARG A 44 4.85 -21.61 2.05
CA ARG A 44 6.16 -22.04 1.54
C ARG A 44 6.50 -21.45 0.17
N SER A 45 5.51 -21.36 -0.72
CA SER A 45 5.70 -20.80 -2.06
C SER A 45 5.89 -19.28 -2.01
N LEU A 46 5.12 -18.57 -1.17
CA LEU A 46 5.25 -17.13 -0.97
C LEU A 46 6.61 -16.75 -0.37
N LYS A 47 7.06 -17.50 0.65
CA LYS A 47 8.40 -17.34 1.23
C LYS A 47 9.50 -17.44 0.19
N LYS A 48 9.45 -18.48 -0.64
CA LYS A 48 10.45 -18.70 -1.71
C LYS A 48 10.38 -17.61 -2.78
N LEU A 49 9.16 -17.22 -3.19
CA LEU A 49 8.95 -16.20 -4.21
C LEU A 49 9.49 -14.83 -3.77
N MET A 50 9.25 -14.46 -2.52
CA MET A 50 9.55 -13.11 -2.00
C MET A 50 10.86 -13.06 -1.21
N SER A 51 11.55 -14.19 -1.05
CA SER A 51 12.76 -14.34 -0.23
C SER A 51 12.60 -13.76 1.18
N ILE A 52 11.53 -14.19 1.89
CA ILE A 52 11.17 -13.70 3.25
C ILE A 52 11.17 -14.81 4.31
N SER A 53 11.18 -14.39 5.58
CA SER A 53 11.11 -15.28 6.75
C SER A 53 9.79 -16.06 6.81
N THR A 54 9.68 -17.03 7.73
CA THR A 54 8.46 -17.81 7.91
C THR A 54 7.31 -16.93 8.35
N GLU A 55 7.58 -16.09 9.34
CA GLU A 55 6.63 -15.23 10.02
C GLU A 55 6.06 -14.20 9.03
N LEU A 56 6.93 -13.60 8.20
CA LEU A 56 6.48 -12.70 7.14
C LEU A 56 5.72 -13.43 6.03
N GLY A 57 6.06 -14.69 5.77
CA GLY A 57 5.37 -15.52 4.79
C GLY A 57 3.95 -15.87 5.21
N GLU A 58 3.74 -16.19 6.48
CA GLU A 58 2.42 -16.46 7.08
C GLU A 58 1.59 -15.19 7.12
N LEU A 59 2.15 -14.08 7.62
CA LEU A 59 1.49 -12.78 7.62
C LEU A 59 1.07 -12.34 6.22
N ASN A 60 1.94 -12.51 5.22
CA ASN A 60 1.59 -12.12 3.85
C ASN A 60 0.58 -13.08 3.21
N TYR A 61 0.58 -14.35 3.60
CA TYR A 61 -0.48 -15.27 3.19
C TYR A 61 -1.84 -14.80 3.69
N GLU A 62 -1.96 -14.46 4.97
CA GLU A 62 -3.19 -13.93 5.58
C GLU A 62 -3.63 -12.62 4.91
N ARG A 63 -2.70 -11.68 4.71
CA ARG A 63 -2.95 -10.44 3.95
C ARG A 63 -3.53 -10.72 2.57
N ASN A 64 -2.95 -11.67 1.84
CA ASN A 64 -3.46 -12.04 0.52
C ASN A 64 -4.89 -12.60 0.63
N GLN A 65 -5.21 -13.43 1.63
CA GLN A 65 -6.55 -13.99 1.84
C GLN A 65 -7.59 -12.91 2.16
N ASN A 66 -7.24 -11.96 3.02
CA ASN A 66 -8.12 -10.87 3.47
C ASN A 66 -8.25 -9.74 2.46
N TRP A 67 -7.39 -9.71 1.44
CA TRP A 67 -7.48 -8.71 0.39
C TRP A 67 -8.66 -8.99 -0.53
N GLU A 68 -9.53 -8.01 -0.65
CA GLU A 68 -10.71 -8.02 -1.52
C GLU A 68 -11.10 -6.60 -1.94
N VAL A 69 -11.94 -6.50 -2.97
CA VAL A 69 -12.57 -5.25 -3.40
C VAL A 69 -14.09 -5.48 -3.44
N PRO A 70 -14.93 -4.53 -2.97
CA PRO A 70 -14.57 -3.28 -2.31
C PRO A 70 -13.78 -3.50 -1.01
N PHE A 71 -12.91 -2.56 -0.65
CA PHE A 71 -12.10 -2.71 0.56
C PHE A 71 -12.99 -2.77 1.81
N PRO A 72 -12.68 -3.65 2.77
CA PRO A 72 -13.38 -3.68 4.04
C PRO A 72 -13.26 -2.34 4.78
N GLU A 73 -14.31 -1.99 5.52
CA GLU A 73 -14.35 -0.74 6.28
C GLU A 73 -13.23 -0.70 7.33
N ASN A 74 -12.56 0.44 7.47
CA ASN A 74 -11.46 0.67 8.41
C ASN A 74 -10.18 -0.20 8.23
N GLU A 75 -10.13 -1.06 7.21
CA GLU A 75 -8.93 -1.87 6.92
C GLU A 75 -7.99 -1.22 5.90
N ALA A 76 -8.50 -0.28 5.11
CA ALA A 76 -7.73 0.41 4.08
C ALA A 76 -7.21 1.77 4.56
N ARG A 77 -6.04 2.14 4.06
CA ARG A 77 -5.37 3.40 4.42
C ARG A 77 -4.79 4.09 3.20
N PRO A 78 -4.79 5.44 3.13
CA PRO A 78 -4.16 6.13 2.02
C PRO A 78 -2.66 5.86 1.96
N ALA A 79 -2.14 5.56 0.78
CA ALA A 79 -0.79 5.03 0.55
C ALA A 79 0.33 5.82 1.25
N VAL A 80 0.27 7.15 1.22
CA VAL A 80 1.32 8.01 1.82
C VAL A 80 1.36 7.92 3.35
N TYR A 81 0.24 7.59 3.99
CA TYR A 81 0.17 7.39 5.44
C TYR A 81 0.33 5.92 5.83
N ALA A 82 0.22 5.00 4.88
CA ALA A 82 0.40 3.57 5.10
C ALA A 82 1.87 3.15 4.96
N PHE A 83 2.59 3.64 3.95
CA PHE A 83 3.99 3.28 3.75
C PHE A 83 4.91 3.91 4.80
N ASN A 84 5.73 3.08 5.43
CA ASN A 84 6.67 3.50 6.46
C ASN A 84 8.09 3.03 6.09
N GLY A 85 8.97 3.97 5.80
CA GLY A 85 10.36 3.73 5.39
C GLY A 85 11.12 5.04 5.28
N ASP A 86 12.42 5.00 4.95
CA ASP A 86 13.27 6.21 4.94
C ASP A 86 12.73 7.32 4.04
N VAL A 87 12.24 6.98 2.84
CA VAL A 87 11.64 7.94 1.91
C VAL A 87 10.40 8.60 2.51
N TYR A 88 9.56 7.83 3.21
CA TYR A 88 8.31 8.33 3.81
C TYR A 88 8.54 9.08 5.11
N ARG A 89 9.59 8.72 5.87
CA ARG A 89 10.07 9.51 7.01
C ARG A 89 10.65 10.85 6.56
N GLY A 90 11.36 10.89 5.44
CA GLY A 90 11.87 12.13 4.86
C GLY A 90 10.77 13.01 4.27
N LEU A 91 9.73 12.40 3.67
CA LEU A 91 8.54 13.12 3.20
C LEU A 91 7.68 13.66 4.35
N ASP A 92 7.62 12.92 5.45
CA ASP A 92 6.84 13.17 6.66
C ASP A 92 5.46 13.81 6.40
N ALA A 93 4.58 13.02 5.76
CA ALA A 93 3.27 13.50 5.34
C ALA A 93 2.38 14.00 6.49
N TYR A 94 2.69 13.65 7.74
CA TYR A 94 1.98 14.12 8.93
C TYR A 94 2.29 15.58 9.27
N THR A 95 3.41 16.12 8.79
CA THR A 95 3.79 17.53 8.99
C THR A 95 3.30 18.45 7.87
N ILE A 96 2.77 17.87 6.78
CA ILE A 96 2.23 18.64 5.65
C ILE A 96 0.88 19.23 6.04
N GLU A 97 0.76 20.55 5.90
CA GLU A 97 -0.50 21.26 6.14
C GLU A 97 -1.63 20.71 5.25
N LYS A 98 -2.86 20.69 5.78
CA LYS A 98 -4.03 20.10 5.11
C LYS A 98 -4.28 20.67 3.70
N ASP A 99 -3.98 21.95 3.50
CA ASP A 99 -4.16 22.64 2.21
C ASP A 99 -3.13 22.18 1.16
N ASN A 100 -1.96 21.71 1.61
CA ASN A 100 -0.89 21.22 0.73
C ASN A 100 -1.01 19.73 0.38
N ILE A 101 -1.93 18.99 1.01
CA ILE A 101 -2.19 17.58 0.70
C ILE A 101 -2.69 17.41 -0.75
N GLU A 102 -3.44 18.37 -1.28
CA GLU A 102 -3.89 18.32 -2.68
C GLU A 102 -2.72 18.47 -3.67
N SER A 103 -1.75 19.35 -3.35
CA SER A 103 -0.53 19.48 -4.14
C SER A 103 0.28 18.19 -4.13
N LEU A 104 0.41 17.54 -2.97
CA LEU A 104 1.05 16.24 -2.84
C LEU A 104 0.34 15.18 -3.70
N GLN A 105 -0.99 15.09 -3.57
CA GLN A 105 -1.86 14.17 -4.33
C GLN A 105 -1.70 14.33 -5.85
N ASN A 106 -1.52 15.57 -6.30
CA ASN A 106 -1.35 15.90 -7.69
C ASN A 106 0.10 15.79 -8.19
N THR A 107 1.10 15.73 -7.31
CA THR A 107 2.51 15.76 -7.72
C THR A 107 3.21 14.40 -7.58
N VAL A 108 2.94 13.66 -6.51
CA VAL A 108 3.64 12.42 -6.18
C VAL A 108 2.93 11.21 -6.78
N ARG A 109 3.69 10.24 -7.24
CA ARG A 109 3.24 8.90 -7.63
C ARG A 109 4.13 7.86 -6.96
N ILE A 110 3.49 6.83 -6.41
CA ILE A 110 4.15 5.74 -5.72
C ILE A 110 4.03 4.50 -6.60
N LEU A 111 5.15 3.89 -6.99
CA LEU A 111 5.12 2.60 -7.68
C LEU A 111 4.70 1.50 -6.72
N SER A 112 4.01 0.48 -7.22
CA SER A 112 3.59 -0.67 -6.41
C SER A 112 3.53 -1.93 -7.27
N GLY A 113 4.13 -3.03 -6.80
CA GLY A 113 4.03 -4.31 -7.50
C GLY A 113 2.60 -4.83 -7.58
N LEU A 114 1.77 -4.55 -6.57
CA LEU A 114 0.36 -5.00 -6.54
C LEU A 114 -0.59 -3.99 -7.19
N TYR A 115 -0.42 -2.70 -6.91
CA TYR A 115 -1.35 -1.65 -7.32
C TYR A 115 -0.91 -0.89 -8.57
N GLY A 116 0.26 -1.22 -9.15
CA GLY A 116 0.84 -0.53 -10.30
C GLY A 116 1.36 0.86 -9.92
N ILE A 117 0.47 1.85 -9.94
CA ILE A 117 0.79 3.23 -9.55
C ILE A 117 -0.29 3.76 -8.61
N LEU A 118 0.15 4.37 -7.52
CA LEU A 118 -0.71 4.97 -6.50
C LEU A 118 -0.47 6.47 -6.45
N LYS A 119 -1.54 7.23 -6.23
CA LYS A 119 -1.48 8.59 -5.69
C LYS A 119 -1.35 8.52 -4.16
N PRO A 120 -0.82 9.57 -3.50
CA PRO A 120 -0.68 9.64 -2.05
C PRO A 120 -1.93 9.24 -1.25
N LEU A 121 -3.10 9.65 -1.71
CA LEU A 121 -4.38 9.39 -1.03
C LEU A 121 -5.10 8.13 -1.53
N ASP A 122 -4.51 7.36 -2.45
CA ASP A 122 -5.13 6.11 -2.89
C ASP A 122 -5.12 5.09 -1.75
N LEU A 123 -6.29 4.53 -1.45
CA LEU A 123 -6.43 3.49 -0.44
C LEU A 123 -5.67 2.23 -0.83
N ILE A 124 -4.97 1.66 0.15
CA ILE A 124 -4.34 0.35 0.05
C ILE A 124 -4.70 -0.50 1.27
N LEU A 125 -4.74 -1.82 1.06
CA LEU A 125 -4.73 -2.83 2.11
C LEU A 125 -3.28 -3.28 2.37
N PRO A 126 -2.98 -3.84 3.55
CA PRO A 126 -1.66 -4.36 3.82
C PRO A 126 -1.30 -5.50 2.84
N TYR A 127 -0.11 -5.42 2.24
CA TYR A 127 0.36 -6.40 1.26
C TYR A 127 1.90 -6.49 1.28
N ARG A 128 2.44 -7.47 0.55
CA ARG A 128 3.85 -7.52 0.16
C ARG A 128 3.98 -8.16 -1.21
N LEU A 129 4.39 -7.36 -2.19
CA LEU A 129 4.71 -7.76 -3.56
C LEU A 129 5.62 -6.69 -4.16
N GLU A 130 6.91 -7.01 -4.27
CA GLU A 130 7.96 -6.13 -4.84
C GLU A 130 8.10 -6.36 -6.35
#